data_AF-A0A950Y181-F1
#
_entry.id   AF-A0A950Y181-F1
#
_cell.length_a   1.000
_cell.length_b   1.000
_cell.length_c   1.000
_cell.angle_alpha   90.00
_cell.angle_beta   90.00
_cell.angle_gamma   90.00
#
_symmetry.space_group_name_H-M   'P 1'
#
loop_
_entity.id
_entity.type
_entity.pdbx_description
1 polymer ?
#
loop_
_entity_poly.entity_id
_entity_poly.type
_entity_poly.pdbx_seq_one_letter_code
_entity_poly.pdbx_strand_id
1 'polypeptide(L)'
;MRTPRLVQHVFDVAARVVAHEETLDWLALRMVPGLGPLGAVRLLDRLKTPRAIFRASASELEAAGMSQAQARHIASGCSFEDAADQQQRVLDAGAQLIVIHDPLYPLHLREIFDPPLLLFAIGRTELMSSHCLAIVGTRRPTPYGMAATERVSADLAKAGLTIVSGMARGIDTAAHTAALREDGSTIAVLGCGVDVLYPVDNRTLYKEIGSRGLL
;
A
#
# COMPACT_ATOMS: atom_id res chain seq x y z
N MET A 1 32.61 30.77 14.00
CA MET A 1 31.32 30.16 14.34
C MET A 1 30.56 29.91 13.05
N ARG A 2 30.50 28.64 12.59
CA ARG A 2 29.80 28.23 11.37
C ARG A 2 28.53 27.50 11.79
N THR A 3 27.37 28.07 11.47
CA THR A 3 26.07 27.41 11.56
C THR A 3 26.02 26.25 10.55
N PRO A 4 25.55 25.03 10.91
CA PRO A 4 25.51 23.93 9.96
C PRO A 4 24.31 24.09 9.01
N ARG A 5 24.58 23.98 7.70
CA ARG A 5 23.63 23.94 6.57
C ARG A 5 22.72 22.69 6.56
N LEU A 6 22.35 22.13 7.71
CA LEU A 6 21.61 20.85 7.77
C LEU A 6 20.09 21.02 7.86
N VAL A 7 19.58 22.24 8.06
CA VAL A 7 18.15 22.46 8.35
C VAL A 7 17.32 22.76 7.08
N GLN A 8 17.96 22.91 5.92
CA GLN A 8 17.26 23.24 4.67
C GLN A 8 16.90 22.03 3.78
N HIS A 9 17.32 20.81 4.13
CA HIS A 9 16.99 19.61 3.35
C HIS A 9 15.76 18.83 3.86
N VAL A 10 15.11 19.29 4.93
CA VAL A 10 14.00 18.56 5.59
C VAL A 10 12.61 18.99 5.05
N PHE A 11 12.52 19.98 4.15
CA PHE A 11 11.25 20.54 3.70
C PHE A 11 10.88 20.31 2.22
N ASP A 12 11.65 19.51 1.49
CA ASP A 12 11.46 19.32 0.03
C ASP A 12 11.09 17.88 -0.39
N VAL A 13 10.51 17.10 0.52
CA VAL A 13 9.75 15.88 0.16
C VAL A 13 8.26 16.19 0.31
N ALA A 14 7.78 17.15 -0.46
CA ALA A 14 6.37 17.18 -0.81
C ALA A 14 6.11 15.90 -1.62
N ALA A 15 5.54 14.90 -0.94
CA ALA A 15 5.12 13.64 -1.53
C ALA A 15 4.38 13.96 -2.83
N ARG A 16 4.91 13.48 -3.96
CA ARG A 16 4.13 13.48 -5.20
C ARG A 16 3.07 12.41 -5.02
N VAL A 17 1.94 12.81 -4.43
CA VAL A 17 0.68 12.14 -4.70
C VAL A 17 0.58 12.07 -6.21
N VAL A 18 0.48 10.85 -6.74
CA VAL A 18 0.27 10.59 -8.17
C VAL A 18 -0.83 11.54 -8.66
N ALA A 19 -0.56 12.33 -9.69
CA ALA A 19 -1.55 13.30 -10.17
C ALA A 19 -2.83 12.57 -10.59
N HIS A 20 -3.99 13.22 -10.50
CA HIS A 20 -5.29 12.58 -10.78
C HIS A 20 -5.34 11.87 -12.16
N GLU A 21 -4.71 12.44 -13.19
CA GLU A 21 -4.61 11.81 -14.51
C GLU A 21 -3.70 10.57 -14.49
N GLU A 22 -2.60 10.61 -13.75
CA GLU A 22 -1.70 9.46 -13.59
C GLU A 22 -2.37 8.33 -12.79
N THR A 23 -3.22 8.66 -11.81
CA THR A 23 -3.96 7.67 -11.02
C THR A 23 -4.83 6.78 -11.90
N LEU A 24 -5.54 7.38 -12.87
CA LEU A 24 -6.42 6.65 -13.77
C LEU A 24 -5.63 5.66 -14.63
N ASP A 25 -4.49 6.08 -15.19
CA ASP A 25 -3.65 5.19 -16.00
C ASP A 25 -3.08 4.01 -15.18
N TRP A 26 -2.68 4.26 -13.92
CA TRP A 26 -2.19 3.20 -13.03
C TRP A 26 -3.29 2.18 -12.67
N LEU A 27 -4.50 2.66 -12.38
CA LEU A 27 -5.66 1.81 -12.12
C LEU A 27 -6.02 1.00 -13.37
N ALA A 28 -6.08 1.63 -14.54
CA ALA A 28 -6.36 0.98 -15.80
C ALA A 28 -5.33 -0.11 -16.11
N LEU A 29 -4.04 0.13 -15.85
CA LEU A 29 -2.97 -0.85 -16.05
C LEU A 29 -3.15 -2.08 -15.15
N ARG A 30 -3.49 -1.87 -13.86
CA ARG A 30 -3.77 -2.94 -12.90
C ARG A 30 -5.00 -3.78 -13.29
N MET A 31 -5.92 -3.22 -14.08
CA MET A 31 -7.18 -3.85 -14.48
C MET A 31 -7.11 -4.55 -15.84
N VAL A 32 -5.95 -4.53 -16.52
CA VAL A 32 -5.76 -5.28 -17.77
C VAL A 32 -5.90 -6.79 -17.52
N PRO A 33 -6.83 -7.49 -18.19
CA PRO A 33 -7.03 -8.92 -17.99
C PRO A 33 -5.77 -9.73 -18.29
N GLY A 34 -5.40 -10.62 -17.36
CA GLY A 34 -4.22 -11.47 -17.50
C GLY A 34 -2.88 -10.75 -17.35
N LEU A 35 -2.86 -9.46 -17.01
CA LEU A 35 -1.63 -8.73 -16.71
C LEU A 35 -1.35 -8.76 -15.20
N GLY A 36 -0.49 -9.68 -14.76
CA GLY A 36 -0.02 -9.73 -13.38
C GLY A 36 1.01 -8.63 -13.06
N PRO A 37 1.36 -8.43 -11.77
CA PRO A 37 2.29 -7.36 -11.36
C PRO A 37 3.65 -7.46 -12.04
N LEU A 38 4.24 -8.66 -12.13
CA LEU A 38 5.49 -8.87 -12.88
C LEU A 38 5.41 -8.51 -14.37
N GLY A 39 4.23 -8.68 -14.99
CA GLY A 39 4.02 -8.25 -16.38
C GLY A 39 3.96 -6.74 -16.50
N ALA A 40 3.23 -6.09 -15.59
CA ALA A 40 3.14 -4.63 -15.53
C ALA A 40 4.49 -3.98 -15.24
N VAL A 41 5.29 -4.51 -14.31
CA VAL A 41 6.65 -4.02 -14.01
C VAL A 41 7.55 -4.12 -15.25
N ARG A 42 7.53 -5.24 -15.97
CA ARG A 42 8.30 -5.39 -17.23
C ARG A 42 7.90 -4.35 -18.28
N LEU A 43 6.61 -4.07 -18.43
CA LEU A 43 6.12 -3.02 -19.31
C LEU A 43 6.61 -1.64 -18.86
N LEU A 44 6.57 -1.35 -17.55
CA LEU A 44 7.03 -0.09 -16.99
C LEU A 44 8.55 0.09 -17.11
N ASP A 45 9.34 -0.97 -16.98
CA ASP A 45 10.79 -0.91 -17.20
C ASP A 45 11.12 -0.49 -18.63
N ARG A 46 10.34 -0.97 -19.60
CA ARG A 46 10.54 -0.71 -21.04
C ARG A 46 9.95 0.62 -21.49
N LEU A 47 8.71 0.93 -21.09
CA LEU A 47 7.90 2.04 -21.59
C LEU A 47 7.74 3.18 -20.58
N LYS A 48 8.30 3.03 -19.38
CA LYS A 48 8.45 4.04 -18.31
C LYS A 48 7.18 4.47 -17.58
N THR A 49 6.05 4.60 -18.27
CA THR A 49 4.80 5.09 -17.68
C THR A 49 3.58 4.29 -18.16
N PRO A 50 2.53 4.14 -17.33
CA PRO A 50 1.25 3.56 -17.76
C PRO A 50 0.68 4.24 -19.01
N ARG A 51 0.73 5.57 -19.07
CA ARG A 51 0.30 6.34 -20.25
C ARG A 51 1.03 5.96 -21.53
N ALA A 52 2.35 5.73 -21.46
CA ALA A 52 3.12 5.28 -22.60
C ALA A 52 2.77 3.84 -23.00
N ILE A 53 2.46 2.97 -22.02
CA ILE A 53 1.99 1.60 -22.26
C ILE A 53 0.68 1.61 -23.07
N PHE A 54 -0.30 2.42 -22.67
CA PHE A 54 -1.57 2.53 -23.39
C PHE A 54 -1.47 3.21 -24.77
N ARG A 55 -0.37 3.92 -25.04
CA ARG A 55 -0.08 4.53 -26.35
C ARG A 55 0.78 3.66 -27.25
N ALA A 56 1.37 2.59 -26.72
CA ALA A 56 2.23 1.70 -27.48
C ALA A 56 1.40 0.87 -28.47
N SER A 57 2.00 0.59 -29.62
CA SER A 57 1.42 -0.30 -30.61
C SER A 57 1.43 -1.76 -30.14
N ALA A 58 0.58 -2.61 -30.73
CA ALA A 58 0.53 -4.02 -30.38
C ALA A 58 1.88 -4.73 -30.56
N SER A 59 2.66 -4.38 -31.59
CA SER A 59 3.98 -4.96 -31.83
C SER A 59 5.02 -4.53 -30.79
N GLU A 60 4.95 -3.30 -30.27
CA GLU A 60 5.81 -2.84 -29.17
C GLU A 60 5.49 -3.57 -27.87
N LEU A 61 4.21 -3.81 -27.60
CA LEU A 61 3.74 -4.56 -26.43
C LEU A 61 4.16 -6.04 -26.51
N GLU A 62 4.03 -6.67 -27.68
CA GLU A 62 4.49 -8.03 -27.92
C GLU A 62 6.02 -8.14 -27.78
N ALA A 63 6.77 -7.17 -28.30
CA ALA A 63 8.23 -7.09 -28.12
C ALA A 63 8.65 -6.88 -26.66
N ALA A 64 7.75 -6.33 -25.81
CA ALA A 64 7.93 -6.24 -24.36
C ALA A 64 7.50 -7.51 -23.60
N GLY A 65 7.15 -8.58 -24.31
CA GLY A 65 6.82 -9.89 -23.74
C GLY A 65 5.35 -10.09 -23.41
N MET A 66 4.46 -9.23 -23.93
CA MET A 66 3.02 -9.43 -23.81
C MET A 66 2.53 -10.44 -24.85
N SER A 67 1.54 -11.25 -24.46
CA SER A 67 0.77 -12.03 -25.41
C SER A 67 -0.04 -11.12 -26.32
N GLN A 68 -0.38 -11.62 -27.51
CA GLN A 68 -1.26 -10.90 -28.45
C GLN A 68 -2.61 -10.50 -27.81
N ALA A 69 -3.14 -11.32 -26.90
CA ALA A 69 -4.37 -11.02 -26.16
C ALA A 69 -4.19 -9.82 -25.22
N GLN A 70 -3.11 -9.80 -24.44
CA GLN A 70 -2.78 -8.67 -23.56
C GLN A 70 -2.53 -7.39 -24.38
N ALA A 71 -1.76 -7.47 -25.46
CA ALA A 71 -1.46 -6.33 -26.33
C ALA A 71 -2.75 -5.69 -26.91
N ARG A 72 -3.70 -6.52 -27.36
CA ARG A 72 -5.01 -6.06 -27.84
C ARG A 72 -5.84 -5.40 -26.74
N HIS A 73 -5.87 -5.98 -25.54
CA HIS A 73 -6.61 -5.41 -24.40
C HIS A 73 -6.04 -4.08 -23.93
N ILE A 74 -4.72 -3.94 -23.90
CA ILE A 74 -4.05 -2.68 -23.58
C ILE A 74 -4.42 -1.63 -24.65
N ALA A 75 -4.25 -1.98 -25.93
CA ALA A 75 -4.52 -1.06 -27.04
C ALA A 75 -6.01 -0.65 -27.16
N SER A 76 -6.95 -1.50 -26.72
CA SER A 76 -8.38 -1.18 -26.78
C SER A 76 -8.82 -0.16 -25.73
N GLY A 77 -8.05 0.03 -24.65
CA GLY A 77 -8.38 0.95 -23.56
C GLY A 77 -9.63 0.56 -22.76
N CYS A 78 -10.14 -0.67 -22.91
CA CYS A 78 -11.37 -1.08 -22.22
C CYS A 78 -11.25 -1.05 -20.70
N SER A 79 -10.04 -1.13 -20.14
CA SER A 79 -9.82 -1.05 -18.69
C SER A 79 -10.03 0.35 -18.11
N PHE A 80 -10.14 1.40 -18.93
CA PHE A 80 -10.35 2.77 -18.44
C PHE A 80 -11.74 3.01 -17.85
N GLU A 81 -12.77 2.31 -18.32
CA GLU A 81 -14.12 2.41 -17.76
C GLU A 81 -14.14 1.91 -16.32
N ASP A 82 -13.68 0.66 -16.09
CA ASP A 82 -13.59 0.11 -14.74
C ASP A 82 -12.61 0.89 -13.84
N ALA A 83 -11.56 1.47 -14.43
CA ALA A 83 -10.59 2.28 -13.69
C ALA A 83 -11.18 3.61 -13.20
N ALA A 84 -12.09 4.23 -13.97
CA ALA A 84 -12.78 5.44 -13.57
C ALA A 84 -13.69 5.18 -12.36
N ASP A 85 -14.43 4.07 -12.38
CA ASP A 85 -15.24 3.63 -11.24
C ASP A 85 -14.38 3.37 -9.99
N GLN A 86 -13.25 2.69 -10.17
CA GLN A 86 -12.33 2.42 -9.07
C GLN A 86 -11.69 3.70 -8.53
N GLN A 87 -11.37 4.66 -9.39
CA GLN A 87 -10.85 5.97 -8.99
C GLN A 87 -11.85 6.71 -8.10
N GLN A 88 -13.13 6.70 -8.47
CA GLN A 88 -14.17 7.33 -7.65
C GLN A 88 -14.25 6.68 -6.26
N ARG A 89 -14.17 5.35 -6.17
CA ARG A 89 -14.15 4.65 -4.86
C ARG A 89 -12.96 5.02 -4.00
N VAL A 90 -11.78 5.23 -4.59
CA VAL A 90 -10.59 5.69 -3.88
C VAL A 90 -10.83 7.07 -3.28
N LEU A 91 -11.40 7.99 -4.07
CA LEU A 91 -11.75 9.33 -3.62
C LEU A 91 -12.80 9.30 -2.50
N ASP A 92 -13.86 8.53 -2.68
CA ASP A 92 -14.95 8.41 -1.71
C ASP A 92 -14.47 7.83 -0.36
N ALA A 93 -13.52 6.89 -0.41
CA ALA A 93 -12.90 6.31 0.78
C ALA A 93 -11.87 7.25 1.45
N GLY A 94 -11.48 8.35 0.79
CA GLY A 94 -10.37 9.20 1.24
C GLY A 94 -9.02 8.47 1.22
N ALA A 95 -8.88 7.47 0.34
CA ALA A 95 -7.68 6.67 0.23
C ALA A 95 -6.66 7.33 -0.71
N GLN A 96 -5.38 7.08 -0.43
CA GLN A 96 -4.27 7.46 -1.28
C GLN A 96 -3.81 6.25 -2.10
N LEU A 97 -3.43 6.49 -3.35
CA LEU A 97 -2.81 5.47 -4.20
C LEU A 97 -1.29 5.61 -4.16
N ILE A 98 -0.59 4.58 -3.68
CA ILE A 98 0.88 4.52 -3.67
C ILE A 98 1.33 3.50 -4.71
N VAL A 99 2.04 3.95 -5.73
CA VAL A 99 2.47 3.09 -6.86
C VAL A 99 3.86 2.51 -6.63
N ILE A 100 4.22 1.44 -7.32
CA ILE A 100 5.52 0.74 -7.10
C ILE A 100 6.76 1.64 -7.27
N HIS A 101 6.67 2.71 -8.07
CA HIS A 101 7.75 3.70 -8.27
C HIS A 101 7.67 4.91 -7.33
N ASP A 102 6.67 4.96 -6.46
CA ASP A 102 6.54 6.03 -5.48
C ASP A 102 7.67 5.95 -4.44
N PRO A 103 8.29 7.08 -4.05
CA PRO A 103 9.27 7.11 -2.96
C PRO A 103 8.74 6.56 -1.63
N LEU A 104 7.43 6.66 -1.36
CA LEU A 104 6.80 6.14 -0.15
C LEU A 104 6.55 4.62 -0.21
N TYR A 105 6.64 4.01 -1.39
CA TYR A 105 6.41 2.57 -1.52
C TYR A 105 7.48 1.77 -0.74
N PRO A 106 7.10 0.83 0.15
CA PRO A 106 8.05 0.15 1.03
C PRO A 106 9.12 -0.62 0.24
N LEU A 107 10.40 -0.35 0.53
CA LEU A 107 11.54 -0.95 -0.19
C LEU A 107 11.49 -2.48 -0.14
N HIS A 108 11.35 -3.07 1.04
CA HIS A 108 11.32 -4.53 1.19
C HIS A 108 10.10 -5.17 0.50
N LEU A 109 8.98 -4.45 0.39
CA LEU A 109 7.81 -4.94 -0.34
C LEU A 109 8.07 -4.96 -1.85
N ARG A 110 8.88 -4.04 -2.37
CA ARG A 110 9.27 -4.00 -3.80
C ARG A 110 10.16 -5.19 -4.18
N GLU A 111 10.90 -5.75 -3.22
CA GLU A 111 11.88 -6.81 -3.43
C GLU A 111 11.29 -8.23 -3.39
N ILE A 112 10.00 -8.39 -3.03
CA ILE A 112 9.36 -9.72 -3.01
C ILE A 112 9.18 -10.26 -4.43
N PHE A 113 8.88 -11.56 -4.54
CA PHE A 113 8.73 -12.23 -5.84
C PHE A 113 7.65 -11.64 -6.75
N ASP A 114 6.52 -11.19 -6.18
CA ASP A 114 5.40 -10.61 -6.93
C ASP A 114 4.90 -9.34 -6.22
N PRO A 115 5.64 -8.22 -6.33
CA PRO A 115 5.33 -7.01 -5.59
C PRO A 115 4.04 -6.37 -6.12
N PRO A 116 3.11 -5.94 -5.25
CA PRO A 116 1.87 -5.32 -5.71
C PRO A 116 2.16 -4.02 -6.47
N LEU A 117 1.56 -3.87 -7.65
CA LEU A 117 1.79 -2.70 -8.51
C LEU A 117 1.42 -1.38 -7.85
N LEU A 118 0.39 -1.42 -7.00
CA LEU A 118 -0.19 -0.29 -6.30
C LEU A 118 -0.73 -0.71 -4.94
N LEU A 119 -0.72 0.22 -3.99
CA LEU A 119 -1.27 0.10 -2.65
C LEU A 119 -2.34 1.18 -2.46
N PHE A 120 -3.43 0.83 -1.78
CA PHE A 120 -4.42 1.78 -1.31
C PHE A 120 -4.17 2.01 0.18
N ALA A 121 -4.07 3.27 0.59
CA ALA A 121 -3.66 3.62 1.94
C ALA A 121 -4.59 4.66 2.58
N ILE A 122 -4.95 4.48 3.86
CA ILE A 122 -5.67 5.48 4.65
C ILE A 122 -4.89 5.78 5.93
N GLY A 123 -4.58 7.05 6.16
CA GLY A 123 -3.86 7.51 7.35
C GLY A 123 -2.44 7.97 7.02
N ARG A 124 -1.48 7.59 7.87
CA ARG A 124 -0.11 8.11 7.90
C ARG A 124 0.82 7.34 6.97
N THR A 125 0.82 7.69 5.68
CA THR A 125 1.63 7.01 4.66
C THR A 125 3.13 7.09 4.89
N GLU A 126 3.62 8.07 5.67
CA GLU A 126 5.02 8.15 6.07
C GLU A 126 5.49 6.94 6.89
N LEU A 127 4.57 6.19 7.52
CA LEU A 127 4.90 4.97 8.27
C LEU A 127 5.42 3.85 7.36
N MET A 128 5.13 3.88 6.06
CA MET A 128 5.64 2.91 5.08
C MET A 128 7.17 2.87 4.99
N SER A 129 7.85 3.96 5.38
CA SER A 129 9.31 4.08 5.41
C SER A 129 9.92 3.91 6.81
N SER A 130 9.11 3.57 7.82
CA SER A 130 9.57 3.42 9.20
C SER A 130 10.18 2.04 9.48
N HIS A 131 10.83 1.89 10.64
CA HIS A 131 11.34 0.59 11.09
C HIS A 131 10.17 -0.27 11.58
N CYS A 132 9.77 -1.23 10.75
CA CYS A 132 8.60 -2.06 10.96
C CYS A 132 8.94 -3.43 11.56
N LEU A 133 8.08 -3.94 12.45
CA LEU A 133 8.09 -5.34 12.87
C LEU A 133 6.70 -5.96 12.68
N ALA A 134 6.66 -7.08 11.96
CA ALA A 134 5.43 -7.83 11.78
C ALA A 134 5.13 -8.71 13.01
N ILE A 135 3.91 -8.62 13.53
CA ILE A 135 3.39 -9.51 14.58
C ILE A 135 2.17 -10.24 14.03
N VAL A 136 2.23 -11.56 14.00
CA VAL A 136 1.17 -12.42 13.44
C VAL A 136 0.86 -13.56 14.41
N GLY A 137 -0.37 -14.07 14.40
CA GLY A 137 -0.71 -15.25 15.18
C GLY A 137 -2.14 -15.72 15.07
N THR A 138 -2.55 -16.57 16.01
CA THR A 138 -3.86 -17.22 15.98
C THR A 138 -5.02 -16.23 16.17
N ARG A 139 -6.14 -16.51 15.51
CA ARG A 139 -7.41 -15.80 15.72
C ARG A 139 -8.11 -16.14 17.04
N ARG A 140 -7.63 -17.17 17.75
CA ARG A 140 -8.14 -17.64 19.04
C ARG A 140 -6.97 -17.87 20.02
N PRO A 141 -6.34 -16.79 20.51
CA PRO A 141 -5.22 -16.91 21.42
C PRO A 141 -5.65 -17.39 22.81
N THR A 142 -4.72 -18.04 23.51
CA THR A 142 -4.87 -18.30 24.95
C THR A 142 -4.70 -16.97 25.73
N PRO A 143 -5.14 -16.90 27.00
CA PRO A 143 -4.90 -15.73 27.83
C PRO A 143 -3.41 -15.36 27.93
N TYR A 144 -2.53 -16.36 28.02
CA TYR A 144 -1.09 -16.14 28.00
C TYR A 144 -0.61 -15.55 26.66
N GLY A 145 -1.05 -16.12 25.53
CA GLY A 145 -0.67 -15.62 24.20
C GLY A 145 -1.13 -14.18 23.97
N MET A 146 -2.32 -13.83 24.48
CA MET A 146 -2.83 -12.45 24.48
C MET A 146 -1.90 -11.53 25.28
N ALA A 147 -1.66 -11.84 26.56
CA ALA A 147 -0.84 -11.02 27.44
C ALA A 147 0.61 -10.86 26.94
N ALA A 148 1.21 -11.94 26.41
CA ALA A 148 2.54 -11.90 25.83
C ALA A 148 2.60 -10.98 24.60
N THR A 149 1.60 -11.06 23.72
CA THR A 149 1.51 -10.22 22.53
C THR A 149 1.32 -8.76 22.89
N GLU A 150 0.41 -8.45 23.82
CA GLU A 150 0.18 -7.08 24.28
C GLU A 150 1.47 -6.48 24.86
N ARG A 151 2.17 -7.23 25.72
CA ARG A 151 3.43 -6.77 26.32
C ARG A 151 4.51 -6.50 25.27
N VAL A 152 4.79 -7.47 24.40
CA VAL A 152 5.84 -7.33 23.39
C VAL A 152 5.52 -6.21 22.42
N SER A 153 4.27 -6.09 21.98
CA SER A 153 3.84 -5.05 21.05
C SER A 153 3.95 -3.65 21.68
N ALA A 154 3.54 -3.49 22.94
CA ALA A 154 3.66 -2.23 23.67
C ALA A 154 5.14 -1.83 23.86
N ASP A 155 5.98 -2.76 24.33
CA ASP A 155 7.40 -2.50 24.57
C ASP A 155 8.13 -2.06 23.29
N LEU A 156 7.83 -2.70 22.16
CA LEU A 156 8.42 -2.37 20.86
C LEU A 156 7.88 -1.07 20.27
N ALA A 157 6.57 -0.83 20.36
CA ALA A 157 5.95 0.41 19.92
C ALA A 157 6.52 1.62 20.68
N LYS A 158 6.66 1.48 22.00
CA LYS A 158 7.29 2.46 22.87
C LYS A 158 8.76 2.71 22.54
N ALA A 159 9.46 1.69 22.06
CA ALA A 159 10.83 1.82 21.56
C ALA A 159 10.93 2.48 20.18
N GLY A 160 9.81 2.85 19.56
CA GLY A 160 9.74 3.56 18.28
C GLY A 160 9.64 2.66 17.06
N LEU A 161 9.41 1.35 17.22
CA LEU A 161 9.09 0.47 16.10
C LEU A 161 7.62 0.62 15.69
N THR A 162 7.38 0.53 14.39
CA THR A 162 6.01 0.46 13.86
C THR A 162 5.55 -1.00 13.83
N ILE A 163 4.46 -1.31 14.51
CA ILE A 163 3.90 -2.66 14.53
C ILE A 163 3.06 -2.90 13.27
N VAL A 164 3.35 -3.95 12.52
CA VAL A 164 2.61 -4.33 11.31
C VAL A 164 1.84 -5.62 11.57
N SER A 165 0.55 -5.67 11.22
CA SER A 165 -0.27 -6.89 11.34
C SER A 165 -1.47 -6.87 10.39
N GLY A 166 -2.28 -7.94 10.37
CA GLY A 166 -3.32 -8.17 9.37
C GLY A 166 -4.74 -7.76 9.78
N MET A 167 -4.90 -7.03 10.89
CA MET A 167 -6.20 -6.59 11.43
C MET A 167 -7.19 -7.72 11.79
N ALA A 168 -6.77 -8.99 11.77
CA ALA A 168 -7.62 -10.11 12.14
C ALA A 168 -7.96 -10.11 13.65
N ARG A 169 -8.97 -10.88 14.04
CA ARG A 169 -9.26 -11.13 15.46
C ARG A 169 -8.07 -11.81 16.13
N GLY A 170 -7.95 -11.69 17.45
CA GLY A 170 -6.91 -12.37 18.22
C GLY A 170 -5.61 -11.59 18.23
N ILE A 171 -4.50 -12.24 17.85
CA ILE A 171 -3.15 -11.68 17.97
C ILE A 171 -2.98 -10.36 17.23
N ASP A 172 -3.47 -10.24 16.00
CA ASP A 172 -3.34 -9.01 15.21
C ASP A 172 -4.04 -7.82 15.89
N THR A 173 -5.28 -8.03 16.36
CA THR A 173 -6.04 -7.02 17.12
C THR A 173 -5.29 -6.58 18.37
N ALA A 174 -4.72 -7.54 19.11
CA ALA A 174 -3.96 -7.28 20.33
C ALA A 174 -2.70 -6.45 20.06
N ALA A 175 -1.97 -6.78 19.00
CA ALA A 175 -0.76 -6.10 18.61
C ALA A 175 -1.01 -4.63 18.25
N HIS A 176 -2.00 -4.36 17.39
CA HIS A 176 -2.39 -3.00 17.03
C HIS A 176 -2.88 -2.20 18.25
N THR A 177 -3.74 -2.81 19.07
CA THR A 177 -4.30 -2.14 20.24
C THR A 177 -3.20 -1.76 21.23
N ALA A 178 -2.27 -2.67 21.51
CA ALA A 178 -1.15 -2.42 22.40
C ALA A 178 -0.21 -1.33 21.87
N ALA A 179 0.08 -1.31 20.56
CA ALA A 179 0.88 -0.26 19.95
C ALA A 179 0.23 1.12 20.10
N LEU A 180 -1.07 1.23 19.84
CA LEU A 180 -1.83 2.47 19.97
C LEU A 180 -2.00 2.95 21.41
N ARG A 181 -2.00 2.03 22.40
CA ARG A 181 -2.06 2.39 23.83
C ARG A 181 -0.80 3.13 24.31
N GLU A 182 0.35 2.83 23.73
CA GLU A 182 1.63 3.50 24.03
C GLU A 182 1.90 4.72 23.12
N ASP A 183 0.88 5.24 22.43
CA ASP A 183 1.00 6.30 21.42
C ASP A 183 2.03 5.98 20.30
N GLY A 184 2.28 4.68 20.09
CA GLY A 184 3.17 4.18 19.04
C GLY A 184 2.50 4.08 17.68
N SER A 185 3.30 3.73 16.67
CA SER A 185 2.86 3.61 15.29
C SER A 185 2.43 2.18 14.95
N THR A 186 1.42 2.04 14.10
CA THR A 186 1.01 0.74 13.59
C THR A 186 0.47 0.80 12.15
N ILE A 187 0.69 -0.28 11.38
CA ILE A 187 0.20 -0.46 10.02
C ILE A 187 -0.63 -1.75 9.94
N ALA A 188 -1.88 -1.65 9.51
CA ALA A 188 -2.77 -2.79 9.32
C ALA A 188 -2.88 -3.16 7.83
N VAL A 189 -2.31 -4.30 7.44
CA VAL A 189 -2.40 -4.81 6.06
C VAL A 189 -3.72 -5.57 5.89
N LEU A 190 -4.64 -4.99 5.13
CA LEU A 190 -5.99 -5.53 4.99
C LEU A 190 -6.06 -6.64 3.93
N GLY A 191 -6.79 -7.72 4.25
CA GLY A 191 -7.12 -8.79 3.30
C GLY A 191 -8.36 -8.50 2.42
N CYS A 192 -8.84 -7.28 2.43
CA CYS A 192 -10.02 -6.80 1.69
C CYS A 192 -9.76 -5.39 1.14
N GLY A 193 -10.74 -4.82 0.42
CA GLY A 193 -10.67 -3.41 0.02
C GLY A 193 -10.52 -2.51 1.25
N VAL A 194 -9.80 -1.40 1.11
CA VAL A 194 -9.59 -0.45 2.21
C VAL A 194 -10.92 0.17 2.65
N ASP A 195 -11.90 0.25 1.76
CA ASP A 195 -13.28 0.66 2.00
C ASP A 195 -14.14 -0.38 2.75
N VAL A 196 -13.63 -1.60 2.94
CA VAL A 196 -14.34 -2.71 3.58
C VAL A 196 -13.86 -2.90 5.01
N LEU A 197 -14.74 -2.65 5.97
CA LEU A 197 -14.45 -2.88 7.38
C LEU A 197 -14.57 -4.37 7.73
N TYR A 198 -13.44 -5.05 7.87
CA TYR A 198 -13.38 -6.45 8.28
C TYR A 198 -12.21 -6.74 9.24
N PRO A 199 -12.45 -7.46 10.36
CA PRO A 199 -13.74 -7.94 10.87
C PRO A 199 -14.59 -6.79 11.45
N VAL A 200 -15.92 -6.93 11.39
CA VAL A 200 -16.86 -5.89 11.87
C VAL A 200 -16.66 -5.50 13.34
N ASP A 201 -16.22 -6.47 14.16
CA ASP A 201 -15.96 -6.28 15.59
C ASP A 201 -14.82 -5.28 15.84
N ASN A 202 -13.89 -5.13 14.88
CA ASN A 202 -12.74 -4.23 14.99
C ASN A 202 -13.03 -2.82 14.47
N ARG A 203 -14.30 -2.41 14.40
CA ARG A 203 -14.69 -1.10 13.84
C ARG A 203 -14.01 0.09 14.49
N THR A 204 -13.93 0.09 15.82
CA THR A 204 -13.26 1.18 16.57
C THR A 204 -11.77 1.20 16.26
N LEU A 205 -11.12 0.04 16.34
CA LEU A 205 -9.70 -0.10 16.05
C LEU A 205 -9.37 0.31 14.61
N TYR A 206 -10.20 -0.05 13.63
CA TYR A 206 -10.02 0.38 12.24
C TYR A 206 -9.97 1.90 12.12
N LYS A 207 -10.92 2.61 12.76
CA LYS A 207 -10.95 4.09 12.75
C LYS A 207 -9.76 4.70 13.49
N GLU A 208 -9.33 4.09 14.60
CA GLU A 208 -8.16 4.55 15.35
C GLU A 208 -6.88 4.39 14.51
N ILE A 209 -6.70 3.25 13.84
CA ILE A 209 -5.56 3.04 12.95
C ILE A 209 -5.63 4.02 11.77
N GLY A 210 -6.78 4.20 11.12
CA GLY A 210 -6.91 5.15 10.01
C GLY A 210 -6.65 6.62 10.38
N SER A 211 -6.67 6.97 11.67
CA SER A 211 -6.39 8.33 12.15
C SER A 211 -5.00 8.50 12.78
N ARG A 212 -4.49 7.49 13.48
CA ARG A 212 -3.22 7.57 14.25
C ARG A 212 -2.11 6.69 13.68
N GLY A 213 -2.47 5.71 12.85
CA GLY A 213 -1.58 4.78 12.16
C GLY A 213 -1.84 4.79 10.65
N LEU A 214 -1.75 3.61 10.04
CA LEU A 214 -1.95 3.41 8.60
C LEU A 214 -2.75 2.13 8.35
N LEU A 215 -3.75 2.22 7.48
CA LEU A 215 -4.48 1.11 6.88
C LEU A 215 -3.98 0.93 5.44
#